data_AF-A0A9D9TZF8-F1
#
_entry.id   AF-A0A9D9TZF8-F1
#
_cell.length_a   1.000
_cell.length_b   1.000
_cell.length_c   1.000
_cell.angle_alpha   90.00
_cell.angle_beta   90.00
_cell.angle_gamma   90.00
#
_symmetry.space_group_name_H-M   'P 1'
#
loop_
_entity.id
_entity.type
_entity.pdbx_description
1 polymer ?
#
loop_
_entity_poly.entity_id
_entity_poly.type
_entity_poly.pdbx_seq_one_letter_code
_entity_poly.pdbx_strand_id
1 'polypeptide(L)'
;MKKLLFVTTVLFLSCAFSPQKKTKIIFFGDSITELGVKEKPYRGYILELEDKSKAENKSDQYDFIGSGISANKVYDLYLRLE
;
A
#
# COMPACT_ATOMS: atom_id res chain seq x y z
N MET A 1 4.90 -41.04 21.45
CA MET A 1 5.84 -39.91 21.64
C MET A 1 6.19 -39.19 20.34
N LYS A 2 6.66 -39.88 19.28
CA LYS A 2 7.02 -39.24 17.98
C LYS A 2 5.86 -38.47 17.31
N LYS A 3 4.63 -38.99 17.35
CA LYS A 3 3.43 -38.30 16.83
C LYS A 3 3.09 -37.02 17.60
N LEU A 4 3.29 -37.04 18.92
CA LEU A 4 3.04 -35.86 19.77
C LEU A 4 4.08 -34.78 19.49
N LEU A 5 5.36 -35.18 19.34
CA LEU A 5 6.45 -34.28 18.96
C LEU A 5 6.19 -33.62 17.60
N PHE A 6 5.72 -34.40 16.62
CA PHE A 6 5.37 -33.91 15.29
C PHE A 6 4.23 -32.88 15.33
N VAL A 7 3.18 -33.15 16.10
CA VAL A 7 2.05 -32.21 16.27
C VAL A 7 2.51 -30.90 16.92
N THR A 8 3.34 -30.97 17.96
CA THR A 8 3.88 -29.76 18.59
C THR A 8 4.78 -28.94 17.66
N THR A 9 5.60 -29.59 16.83
CA THR A 9 6.46 -28.89 15.85
C THR A 9 5.64 -28.18 14.78
N VAL A 10 4.59 -28.82 14.25
CA VAL A 10 3.69 -28.21 13.26
C VAL A 10 2.94 -27.02 13.85
N LEU A 11 2.49 -27.13 15.10
CA LEU A 11 1.79 -26.03 15.79
C LEU A 11 2.73 -24.83 16.00
N PHE A 12 3.98 -25.07 16.38
CA PHE A 12 4.98 -24.00 16.55
C PHE A 12 5.32 -23.28 15.23
N LEU A 13 5.42 -24.03 14.13
CA LEU A 13 5.65 -23.46 12.79
C LEU A 13 4.49 -22.60 12.31
N SER A 14 3.25 -22.95 12.68
CA SER A 14 2.06 -22.18 12.30
C SER A 14 1.99 -20.80 12.97
N CYS A 15 2.59 -20.65 14.16
CA CYS A 15 2.65 -19.37 14.87
C CYS A 15 3.74 -18.41 14.35
N ALA A 16 4.63 -18.85 13.47
CA ALA A 16 5.73 -18.05 12.94
C ALA A 16 5.29 -17.06 11.85
N PHE A 17 4.12 -17.28 11.23
CA PHE A 17 3.59 -16.42 10.16
C PHE A 17 2.66 -15.37 10.76
N SER A 18 3.23 -14.23 11.15
CA SER A 18 2.46 -13.02 11.43
C SER A 18 2.23 -12.27 10.11
N PRO A 19 0.99 -11.88 9.77
CA PRO A 19 0.74 -11.07 8.57
C PRO A 19 1.46 -9.73 8.71
N GLN A 20 2.41 -9.48 7.81
CA GLN A 20 3.13 -8.21 7.78
C GLN A 20 2.17 -7.10 7.36
N LYS A 21 1.95 -6.13 8.25
CA LYS A 21 1.12 -4.97 7.96
C LYS A 21 1.80 -4.09 6.92
N LYS A 22 1.11 -3.82 5.80
CA LYS A 22 1.60 -2.89 4.78
C LYS A 22 1.73 -1.47 5.36
N THR A 23 2.80 -0.78 4.98
CA THR A 23 2.98 0.65 5.24
C THR A 23 2.12 1.43 4.27
N LYS A 24 1.24 2.27 4.80
CA LYS A 24 0.38 3.13 3.98
C LYS A 24 1.16 4.36 3.52
N ILE A 25 1.21 4.57 2.20
CA ILE A 25 1.82 5.73 1.56
C ILE A 25 0.70 6.56 0.94
N ILE A 26 0.42 7.71 1.54
CA ILE A 26 -0.69 8.59 1.14
C ILE A 26 -0.12 9.74 0.30
N PHE A 27 -0.57 9.83 -0.94
CA PHE A 27 -0.34 10.99 -1.81
C PHE A 27 -1.53 11.93 -1.66
N PHE A 28 -1.29 13.12 -1.13
CA PHE A 28 -2.32 14.11 -0.86
C PHE A 28 -2.04 15.37 -1.69
N GLY A 29 -3.01 15.83 -2.47
CA GLY A 29 -2.73 16.93 -3.39
C GLY A 29 -3.90 17.39 -4.25
N ASP A 30 -3.56 17.87 -5.44
CA ASP A 30 -4.46 18.52 -6.38
C ASP A 30 -4.83 17.61 -7.57
N SER A 31 -5.07 18.21 -8.74
CA SER A 31 -5.36 17.51 -9.99
C SER A 31 -4.26 16.53 -10.41
N ILE A 32 -2.98 16.80 -10.10
CA ILE A 32 -1.89 15.87 -10.44
C ILE A 32 -2.03 14.58 -9.64
N THR A 33 -2.30 14.69 -8.33
CA THR A 33 -2.55 13.52 -7.46
C THR A 33 -3.84 12.80 -7.82
N GLU A 34 -4.89 13.53 -8.22
CA GLU A 34 -6.15 12.94 -8.69
C GLU A 34 -5.93 12.12 -9.97
N LEU A 35 -5.11 12.61 -10.90
CA LEU A 35 -4.71 11.87 -12.09
C LEU A 35 -3.73 10.74 -11.77
N GLY A 36 -3.02 10.81 -10.64
CA GLY A 36 -2.02 9.84 -10.20
C GLY A 36 -2.56 8.41 -10.03
N VAL A 37 -3.86 8.25 -9.75
CA VAL A 37 -4.53 6.95 -9.61
C VAL A 37 -5.27 6.47 -10.85
N LYS A 38 -5.26 7.25 -11.94
CA LYS A 38 -6.01 6.90 -13.16
C LYS A 38 -5.21 5.92 -14.02
N GLU A 39 -5.91 4.93 -14.55
CA GLU A 39 -5.34 3.97 -15.51
C GLU A 39 -5.46 4.45 -16.97
N LYS A 40 -6.41 5.35 -17.26
CA LYS A 40 -6.73 5.83 -18.60
C LYS A 40 -7.07 7.34 -18.61
N PRO A 41 -6.80 8.09 -19.70
CA PRO A 41 -6.15 7.63 -20.94
C PRO A 41 -4.64 7.37 -20.78
N TYR A 42 -4.02 7.95 -19.76
CA TYR A 42 -2.61 7.72 -19.40
C TYR A 42 -2.53 7.09 -18.02
N ARG A 43 -1.48 6.30 -17.77
CA ARG A 43 -1.21 5.70 -16.47
C ARG A 43 -0.66 6.75 -15.51
N GLY A 44 -1.32 6.91 -14.37
CA GLY A 44 -0.94 7.87 -13.34
C GLY A 44 0.32 7.46 -12.57
N TYR A 45 1.05 8.45 -12.05
CA TYR A 45 2.34 8.22 -11.41
C TYR A 45 2.28 7.35 -10.14
N ILE A 46 1.13 7.29 -9.45
CA ILE A 46 0.97 6.46 -8.24
C ILE A 46 0.92 4.98 -8.66
N LEU A 47 0.26 4.68 -9.77
CA LEU A 47 0.24 3.33 -10.33
C LEU A 47 1.61 2.90 -10.88
N GLU A 48 2.37 3.82 -11.44
CA GLU A 48 3.77 3.58 -11.84
C GLU A 48 4.66 3.22 -10.63
N LEU A 49 4.44 3.87 -9.47
CA LEU A 49 5.13 3.53 -8.22
C LEU A 49 4.72 2.16 -7.69
N GLU A 50 3.44 1.82 -7.83
CA GLU A 50 2.93 0.48 -7.49
C GLU A 50 3.60 -0.60 -8.35
N ASP A 51 3.73 -0.38 -9.66
CA ASP A 51 4.39 -1.31 -10.58
C ASP A 51 5.89 -1.46 -10.29
N LYS A 52 6.58 -0.34 -9.98
CA LYS A 52 7.98 -0.38 -9.52
C LYS A 52 8.12 -1.16 -8.21
N SER A 53 7.21 -0.97 -7.26
CA SER A 53 7.19 -1.73 -6.01
C SER A 53 6.99 -3.24 -6.25
N LYS A 54 6.09 -3.61 -7.16
CA LYS A 54 5.91 -5.01 -7.60
C LYS A 54 7.18 -5.58 -8.23
N ALA A 55 7.82 -4.84 -9.14
CA ALA A 55 9.06 -5.25 -9.79
C ALA A 55 10.21 -5.46 -8.79
N GLU A 56 10.20 -4.74 -7.66
CA GLU A 56 11.19 -4.88 -6.58
C GLU A 56 10.80 -5.93 -5.51
N ASN A 57 9.73 -6.72 -5.70
CA ASN A 57 9.20 -7.65 -4.70
C ASN A 57 8.80 -6.98 -3.37
N LYS A 58 8.33 -5.72 -3.44
CA LYS A 58 7.90 -4.92 -2.28
C LYS A 58 6.39 -4.66 -2.24
N SER A 59 5.61 -5.34 -3.08
CA SER A 59 4.14 -5.23 -3.13
C SER A 59 3.44 -5.52 -1.80
N ASP A 60 4.07 -6.35 -0.96
CA ASP A 60 3.54 -6.74 0.34
C ASP A 60 3.98 -5.81 1.46
N GLN A 61 4.80 -4.81 1.15
CA GLN A 61 5.32 -3.85 2.11
C GLN A 61 4.60 -2.51 2.07
N TYR A 62 4.04 -2.13 0.92
CA TYR A 62 3.45 -0.81 0.70
C TYR A 62 2.02 -0.88 0.18
N ASP A 63 1.19 0.05 0.66
CA ASP A 63 -0.17 0.32 0.20
C ASP A 63 -0.23 1.78 -0.26
N PHE A 64 -0.33 2.01 -1.57
CA PHE A 64 -0.28 3.35 -2.16
C PHE A 64 -1.70 3.90 -2.33
N ILE A 65 -1.95 5.09 -1.77
CA ILE A 65 -3.28 5.72 -1.72
C ILE A 65 -3.19 7.13 -2.31
N GLY A 66 -4.02 7.44 -3.32
CA GLY A 66 -4.16 8.79 -3.84
C GLY A 66 -5.38 9.52 -3.26
N SER A 67 -5.17 10.73 -2.76
CA SER A 67 -6.17 11.65 -2.19
C SER A 67 -6.02 13.04 -2.82
N GLY A 68 -6.12 13.09 -4.15
CA GLY A 68 -6.06 14.31 -4.93
C GLY A 68 -7.46 14.85 -5.23
N ILE A 69 -7.63 16.16 -5.15
CA ILE A 69 -8.85 16.84 -5.62
C ILE A 69 -8.45 17.98 -6.54
N SER A 70 -8.99 17.99 -7.77
CA SER A 70 -8.68 19.03 -8.74
C SER A 70 -8.90 20.44 -8.17
N ALA A 71 -8.09 21.39 -8.64
CA ALA A 71 -8.07 22.80 -8.25
C ALA A 71 -7.73 23.11 -6.77
N ASN A 72 -7.50 22.11 -5.93
CA ASN A 72 -7.12 22.34 -4.54
C ASN A 72 -5.79 23.09 -4.44
N LYS A 73 -5.76 24.04 -3.51
CA LYS A 73 -4.58 24.80 -3.10
C LYS A 73 -4.21 24.42 -1.68
N VAL A 74 -3.13 25.02 -1.19
CA VAL A 74 -2.60 24.79 0.17
C VAL A 74 -3.69 24.94 1.24
N TYR A 75 -4.58 25.92 1.12
CA TYR A 75 -5.66 26.14 2.09
C TYR A 75 -6.69 25.01 2.07
N ASP A 76 -7.10 24.54 0.89
CA ASP A 76 -8.05 23.43 0.76
C ASP A 76 -7.45 22.11 1.27
N LEU A 77 -6.15 21.90 1.03
CA LEU A 77 -5.41 20.75 1.56
C LEU A 77 -5.38 20.79 3.10
N TYR A 78 -5.08 21.95 3.67
CA TYR A 78 -5.06 22.12 5.12
C TYR A 78 -6.41 21.78 5.77
N LEU A 79 -7.52 22.23 5.17
CA LEU A 79 -8.87 21.94 5.68
C LEU A 79 -9.30 20.47 5.52
N ARG A 80 -8.58 19.66 4.75
CA ARG A 80 -8.88 18.23 4.47
C ARG A 80 -7.86 17.27 5.08
N LEU A 81 -6.96 17.77 5.93
CA LEU A 81 -5.86 16.97 6.47
C LEU A 81 -6.31 15.93 7.52
N GLU A 82 -7.46 16.15 8.13
CA GLU A 82 -8.03 15.32 9.20
C GLU A 82 -8.65 14.00 8.71
#